data_AF-A0A4Q8QY78-F1
#
_entry.id   AF-A0A4Q8QY78-F1
#
_cell.length_a   1.000
_cell.length_b   1.000
_cell.length_c   1.000
_cell.angle_alpha   90.00
_cell.angle_beta   90.00
_cell.angle_gamma   90.00
#
_symmetry.space_group_name_H-M   'P 1'
#
loop_
_entity.id
_entity.type
_entity.pdbx_description
1 polymer ?
#
loop_
_entity_poly.entity_id
_entity_poly.type
_entity_poly.pdbx_seq_one_letter_code
_entity_poly.pdbx_strand_id
1 'polypeptide(L)'
;MRSVMAIVLLAICCIGGPVAAEENIESRRAQARALAAAGKPAEALPIYDDLTLSGSLDSALYKEATQAAAAAHDMRRVPLYMERRVKADPSDYTTRSIIALAWRVAGDEAQAKRSREDYLAFWRASTDPRVRAIPFLAIDQFSAGDSTVYAYQCVEVAGDFGVGYMFEVYTPMGPPLPLTEAIKNHRQRIVLEHNKMTQKVLSELNKRDGPPVPTLDLLTPDRHATLQMFDGEPDYPMLRDIVAKYVANEQDLASKPPMGRAWNHIRCLTESK
;
A
#
# COMPACT_ATOMS: atom_id res chain seq x y z
N MET A 1 -81.44 -13.68 -9.22
CA MET A 1 -80.43 -13.24 -10.22
C MET A 1 -79.76 -12.00 -9.65
N ARG A 2 -78.52 -12.13 -9.16
CA ARG A 2 -77.78 -11.07 -8.47
C ARG A 2 -76.76 -10.48 -9.45
N SER A 3 -76.93 -9.21 -9.77
CA SER A 3 -75.95 -8.42 -10.53
C SER A 3 -74.79 -8.05 -9.61
N VAL A 4 -73.57 -8.48 -9.97
CA VAL A 4 -72.33 -8.10 -9.27
C VAL A 4 -71.68 -6.96 -10.06
N MET A 5 -71.68 -5.77 -9.45
CA MET A 5 -70.91 -4.60 -9.88
C MET A 5 -69.44 -4.83 -9.58
N ALA A 6 -68.57 -4.81 -10.59
CA ALA A 6 -67.13 -4.81 -10.42
C ALA A 6 -66.64 -3.35 -10.31
N ILE A 7 -66.11 -3.00 -9.14
CA ILE A 7 -65.45 -1.72 -8.84
C ILE A 7 -64.00 -1.81 -9.32
N VAL A 8 -63.60 -0.91 -10.21
CA VAL A 8 -62.21 -0.70 -10.63
C VAL A 8 -61.50 0.09 -9.53
N LEU A 9 -60.58 -0.56 -8.83
CA LEU A 9 -59.66 0.08 -7.87
C LEU A 9 -58.41 0.54 -8.62
N LEU A 10 -58.32 1.85 -8.84
CA LEU A 10 -57.12 2.51 -9.34
C LEU A 10 -56.12 2.63 -8.17
N ALA A 11 -55.08 1.81 -8.16
CA ALA A 11 -53.97 1.97 -7.22
C ALA A 11 -53.07 3.12 -7.70
N ILE A 12 -53.20 4.29 -7.07
CA ILE A 12 -52.28 5.42 -7.27
C ILE A 12 -51.00 5.12 -6.48
N CYS A 13 -49.92 4.83 -7.21
CA CYS A 13 -48.55 4.77 -6.69
C CYS A 13 -48.18 6.10 -6.06
N CYS A 14 -48.10 6.14 -4.72
CA CYS A 14 -47.41 7.23 -4.02
C CYS A 14 -45.90 6.98 -4.11
N ILE A 15 -45.28 7.47 -5.18
CA ILE A 15 -43.83 7.67 -5.25
C ILE A 15 -43.52 8.95 -4.46
N GLY A 16 -43.54 8.85 -3.13
CA GLY A 16 -43.00 9.87 -2.24
C GLY A 16 -41.52 9.57 -2.02
N GLY A 17 -40.65 10.16 -2.83
CA GLY A 17 -39.19 10.06 -2.66
C GLY A 17 -38.69 10.77 -1.39
N PRO A 18 -37.52 10.38 -0.85
CA PRO A 18 -36.98 10.85 0.43
C PRO A 18 -36.23 12.18 0.28
N VAL A 19 -36.93 13.28 -0.01
CA VAL A 19 -36.26 14.58 -0.22
C VAL A 19 -35.69 15.18 1.08
N ALA A 20 -36.23 14.81 2.25
CA ALA A 20 -35.79 15.36 3.54
C ALA A 20 -34.50 14.74 4.12
N ALA A 21 -34.04 13.59 3.60
CA ALA A 21 -32.87 12.90 4.13
C ALA A 21 -31.54 13.39 3.50
N GLU A 22 -31.57 13.80 2.23
CA GLU A 22 -30.38 14.25 1.49
C GLU A 22 -29.89 15.63 1.92
N GLU A 23 -30.80 16.55 2.27
CA GLU A 23 -30.45 17.92 2.70
C GLU A 23 -29.61 17.95 3.99
N ASN A 24 -29.79 16.95 4.85
CA ASN A 24 -29.01 16.79 6.09
C ASN A 24 -27.57 16.28 5.81
N ILE A 25 -27.40 15.41 4.82
CA ILE A 25 -26.09 14.78 4.52
C ILE A 25 -25.11 15.81 3.98
N GLU A 26 -25.49 16.59 2.97
CA GLU A 26 -24.60 17.58 2.36
C GLU A 26 -24.27 18.73 3.31
N SER A 27 -25.23 19.19 4.11
CA SER A 27 -24.99 20.19 5.16
C SER A 27 -23.96 19.71 6.18
N ARG A 28 -24.10 18.48 6.68
CA ARG A 28 -23.15 17.89 7.63
C ARG A 28 -21.79 17.62 7.01
N ARG A 29 -21.74 17.18 5.75
CA ARG A 29 -20.46 17.02 5.03
C ARG A 29 -19.76 18.37 4.85
N ALA A 30 -20.48 19.43 4.51
CA ALA A 30 -19.94 20.78 4.43
C ALA A 30 -19.41 21.26 5.79
N GLN A 31 -20.11 20.97 6.88
CA GLN A 31 -19.63 21.24 8.24
C GLN A 31 -18.31 20.51 8.54
N ALA A 32 -18.22 19.21 8.21
CA ALA A 32 -17.00 18.43 8.42
C ALA A 32 -15.82 18.99 7.61
N ARG A 33 -16.05 19.34 6.33
CA ARG A 33 -15.05 19.99 5.48
C ARG A 33 -14.59 21.34 6.04
N ALA A 34 -15.52 22.15 6.57
CA ALA A 34 -15.20 23.44 7.17
C ALA A 34 -14.32 23.28 8.42
N LEU A 35 -14.62 22.30 9.28
CA LEU A 35 -13.79 21.97 10.45
C LEU A 35 -12.38 21.52 10.03
N ALA A 36 -12.28 20.61 9.04
CA ALA A 36 -11.00 20.16 8.52
C ALA A 36 -10.18 21.33 7.93
N ALA A 37 -10.81 22.20 7.14
CA ALA A 37 -10.18 23.38 6.55
C ALA A 37 -9.76 24.42 7.61
N ALA A 38 -10.48 24.50 8.73
CA ALA A 38 -10.13 25.35 9.87
C ALA A 38 -9.01 24.77 10.76
N GLY A 39 -8.33 23.70 10.32
CA GLY A 39 -7.26 23.06 11.09
C GLY A 39 -7.78 22.25 12.29
N LYS A 40 -9.06 21.87 12.28
CA LYS A 40 -9.71 21.07 13.33
C LYS A 40 -10.14 19.69 12.81
N PRO A 41 -9.22 18.90 12.22
CA PRO A 41 -9.58 17.62 11.60
C PRO A 41 -10.18 16.63 12.60
N ALA A 42 -9.75 16.65 13.87
CA ALA A 42 -10.30 15.79 14.92
C ALA A 42 -11.78 16.09 15.22
N GLU A 43 -12.21 17.36 15.16
CA GLU A 43 -13.62 17.75 15.33
C GLU A 43 -14.49 17.31 14.14
N ALA A 44 -13.88 17.16 12.95
CA ALA A 44 -14.58 16.68 11.76
C ALA A 44 -14.86 15.16 11.79
N LEU A 45 -14.02 14.37 12.47
CA LEU A 45 -14.08 12.90 12.44
C LEU A 45 -15.42 12.33 12.92
N PRO A 46 -16.04 12.78 14.03
CA PRO A 46 -17.35 12.27 14.44
C PRO A 46 -18.44 12.50 13.39
N ILE A 47 -18.34 13.59 12.61
CA ILE A 47 -19.29 13.87 11.54
C ILE A 47 -19.06 12.89 10.38
N TYR A 48 -17.81 12.64 9.99
CA TYR A 48 -17.50 11.63 8.97
C TYR A 48 -17.87 10.21 9.42
N ASP A 49 -17.67 9.86 10.69
CA ASP A 49 -18.09 8.57 11.25
C ASP A 49 -19.59 8.36 11.07
N ASP A 50 -20.40 9.36 11.39
CA ASP A 50 -21.86 9.31 11.22
C ASP A 50 -22.28 9.25 9.75
N LEU A 51 -21.71 10.11 8.90
CA LEU A 51 -21.99 10.14 7.46
C LEU A 51 -21.62 8.82 6.76
N THR A 52 -20.67 8.07 7.31
CA THR A 52 -20.22 6.79 6.77
C THR A 52 -20.84 5.58 7.47
N LEU A 53 -21.62 5.78 8.54
CA LEU A 53 -22.16 4.71 9.38
C LEU A 53 -23.07 3.74 8.62
N SER A 54 -23.87 4.26 7.68
CA SER A 54 -24.81 3.49 6.87
C SER A 54 -24.17 2.84 5.63
N GLY A 55 -22.87 2.99 5.42
CA GLY A 55 -22.19 2.44 4.24
C GLY A 55 -22.52 3.20 2.96
N SER A 56 -22.27 4.51 2.96
CA SER A 56 -22.40 5.36 1.76
C SER A 56 -21.68 4.76 0.55
N LEU A 57 -22.22 4.99 -0.65
CA LEU A 57 -21.58 4.65 -1.94
C LEU A 57 -20.75 5.80 -2.51
N ASP A 58 -20.67 6.93 -1.82
CA ASP A 58 -19.85 8.06 -2.23
C ASP A 58 -18.38 7.83 -1.86
N SER A 59 -17.56 7.47 -2.86
CA SER A 59 -16.12 7.28 -2.69
C SER A 59 -15.37 8.56 -2.30
N ALA A 60 -15.87 9.74 -2.68
CA ALA A 60 -15.28 11.02 -2.33
C ALA A 60 -15.47 11.34 -0.84
N LEU A 61 -16.60 10.92 -0.25
CA LEU A 61 -16.83 11.06 1.19
C LEU A 61 -15.75 10.31 2.00
N TYR A 62 -15.45 9.07 1.62
CA TYR A 62 -14.40 8.30 2.29
C TYR A 62 -13.00 8.86 2.05
N LYS A 63 -12.74 9.44 0.87
CA LYS A 63 -11.48 10.13 0.59
C LYS A 63 -11.28 11.31 1.56
N GLU A 64 -12.30 12.13 1.74
CA GLU A 64 -12.28 13.26 2.67
C GLU A 64 -12.10 12.79 4.12
N ALA A 65 -12.84 11.77 4.54
CA ALA A 65 -12.72 11.18 5.87
C ALA A 65 -11.31 10.63 6.12
N THR A 66 -10.71 9.96 5.12
CA THR A 66 -9.32 9.46 5.17
C THR A 66 -8.32 10.61 5.36
N GLN A 67 -8.49 11.72 4.62
CA GLN A 67 -7.63 12.90 4.73
C GLN A 67 -7.76 13.58 6.09
N ALA A 68 -8.99 13.70 6.62
CA ALA A 68 -9.23 14.22 7.95
C ALA A 68 -8.60 13.33 9.03
N ALA A 69 -8.71 12.00 8.92
CA ALA A 69 -8.09 11.07 9.86
C ALA A 69 -6.57 11.18 9.86
N ALA A 70 -5.96 11.24 8.68
CA ALA A 70 -4.51 11.42 8.55
C ALA A 70 -4.05 12.76 9.15
N ALA A 71 -4.76 13.86 8.87
CA ALA A 71 -4.47 15.18 9.42
C ALA A 71 -4.67 15.27 10.94
N ALA A 72 -5.58 14.48 11.50
CA ALA A 72 -5.79 14.34 12.94
C ALA A 72 -4.78 13.39 13.61
N HIS A 73 -3.84 12.82 12.85
CA HIS A 73 -2.94 11.74 13.30
C HIS A 73 -3.66 10.49 13.82
N ASP A 74 -4.92 10.27 13.43
CA ASP A 74 -5.68 9.08 13.77
C ASP A 74 -5.44 7.98 12.73
N MET A 75 -4.28 7.34 12.85
CA MET A 75 -3.85 6.30 11.90
C MET A 75 -4.74 5.06 11.93
N ARG A 76 -5.55 4.84 12.98
CA ARG A 76 -6.48 3.69 13.03
C ARG A 76 -7.70 3.87 12.14
N ARG A 77 -8.19 5.10 11.99
CA ARG A 77 -9.32 5.41 11.10
C ARG A 77 -8.96 5.43 9.63
N VAL A 78 -7.72 5.78 9.28
CA VAL A 78 -7.22 5.87 7.90
C VAL A 78 -7.52 4.60 7.08
N PRO A 79 -7.03 3.40 7.46
CA PRO A 79 -7.27 2.19 6.68
C PRO A 79 -8.75 1.78 6.65
N LEU A 80 -9.51 2.04 7.73
CA LEU A 80 -10.95 1.74 7.76
C LEU A 80 -11.72 2.53 6.70
N TYR A 81 -11.44 3.83 6.55
CA TYR A 81 -12.07 4.63 5.50
C TYR A 81 -11.59 4.23 4.10
N MET A 82 -10.31 3.86 3.94
CA MET A 82 -9.80 3.34 2.67
C MET A 82 -10.48 2.03 2.25
N GLU A 83 -10.70 1.09 3.18
CA GLU A 83 -11.43 -0.15 2.91
C GLU A 83 -12.87 0.12 2.49
N ARG A 84 -13.56 1.05 3.17
CA ARG A 84 -14.92 1.44 2.80
C ARG A 84 -14.96 2.15 1.45
N ARG A 85 -13.97 2.97 1.14
CA ARG A 85 -13.80 3.59 -0.18
C ARG A 85 -13.68 2.54 -1.28
N VAL A 86 -12.86 1.51 -1.09
CA VAL A 86 -12.70 0.42 -2.06
C VAL A 86 -13.98 -0.43 -2.19
N LYS A 87 -14.81 -0.51 -1.14
CA LYS A 87 -16.15 -1.13 -1.25
C LYS A 87 -17.11 -0.28 -2.07
N ALA A 88 -17.08 1.04 -1.91
CA ALA A 88 -17.90 1.98 -2.67
C ALA A 88 -17.45 2.13 -4.13
N ASP A 89 -16.14 2.10 -4.38
CA ASP A 89 -15.52 2.09 -5.71
C ASP A 89 -14.53 0.92 -5.82
N PRO A 90 -15.00 -0.27 -6.24
CA PRO A 90 -14.15 -1.45 -6.43
C PRO A 90 -13.04 -1.27 -7.46
N SER A 91 -13.14 -0.28 -8.34
CA SER A 91 -12.15 0.02 -9.37
C SER A 91 -10.98 0.87 -8.86
N ASP A 92 -11.07 1.39 -7.64
CA ASP A 92 -10.01 2.18 -7.00
C ASP A 92 -8.84 1.30 -6.52
N TYR A 93 -8.10 0.77 -7.48
CA TYR A 93 -6.92 -0.05 -7.25
C TYR A 93 -5.78 0.73 -6.59
N THR A 94 -5.76 2.07 -6.74
CA THR A 94 -4.73 2.93 -6.14
C THR A 94 -4.92 3.00 -4.62
N THR A 95 -6.16 3.19 -4.15
CA THR A 95 -6.44 3.10 -2.70
C THR A 95 -6.20 1.67 -2.21
N ARG A 96 -6.65 0.65 -2.97
CA ARG A 96 -6.47 -0.75 -2.58
C ARG A 96 -5.00 -1.14 -2.38
N SER A 97 -4.08 -0.61 -3.19
CA SER A 97 -2.64 -0.91 -3.11
C SER A 97 -1.92 -0.25 -1.93
N ILE A 98 -2.57 0.58 -1.12
CA ILE A 98 -1.91 1.23 0.03
C ILE A 98 -2.54 0.87 1.38
N ILE A 99 -3.62 0.07 1.40
CA ILE A 99 -4.30 -0.34 2.65
C ILE A 99 -3.37 -1.14 3.56
N ALA A 100 -2.55 -2.03 3.00
CA ALA A 100 -1.59 -2.81 3.78
C ALA A 100 -0.60 -1.91 4.55
N LEU A 101 -0.04 -0.91 3.87
CA LEU A 101 0.81 0.11 4.49
C LEU A 101 0.04 0.92 5.54
N ALA A 102 -1.19 1.33 5.26
CA ALA A 102 -1.99 2.12 6.20
C ALA A 102 -2.26 1.35 7.52
N TRP A 103 -2.58 0.05 7.45
CA TRP A 103 -2.72 -0.79 8.64
C TRP A 103 -1.39 -0.97 9.40
N ARG A 104 -0.28 -1.11 8.68
CA ARG A 104 1.07 -1.20 9.27
C ARG A 104 1.41 0.07 10.06
N VAL A 105 1.17 1.25 9.47
CA VAL A 105 1.33 2.56 10.13
C VAL A 105 0.39 2.72 11.32
N ALA A 106 -0.79 2.11 11.29
CA ALA A 106 -1.71 2.08 12.43
C ALA A 106 -1.27 1.13 13.57
N GLY A 107 -0.22 0.33 13.36
CA GLY A 107 0.28 -0.67 14.31
C GLY A 107 -0.53 -1.97 14.32
N ASP A 108 -1.37 -2.23 13.31
CA ASP A 108 -2.16 -3.46 13.20
C ASP A 108 -1.54 -4.42 12.17
N GLU A 109 -0.56 -5.21 12.64
CA GLU A 109 0.17 -6.17 11.81
C GLU A 109 -0.73 -7.25 11.20
N ALA A 110 -1.74 -7.70 11.95
CA ALA A 110 -2.65 -8.74 11.50
C ALA A 110 -3.51 -8.26 10.32
N GLN A 111 -4.05 -7.04 10.41
CA GLN A 111 -4.79 -6.44 9.31
C GLN A 111 -3.90 -6.06 8.14
N ALA A 112 -2.69 -5.55 8.41
CA ALA A 112 -1.72 -5.26 7.36
C ALA A 112 -1.37 -6.51 6.53
N LYS A 113 -1.17 -7.65 7.19
CA LYS A 113 -0.95 -8.94 6.52
C LYS A 113 -2.17 -9.37 5.69
N ARG A 114 -3.38 -9.26 6.25
CA ARG A 114 -4.62 -9.62 5.55
C ARG A 114 -4.82 -8.76 4.30
N SER A 115 -4.74 -7.44 4.42
CA SER A 115 -4.95 -6.53 3.28
C SER A 115 -3.90 -6.70 2.19
N ARG A 116 -2.67 -7.07 2.55
CA ARG A 116 -1.62 -7.45 1.59
C ARG A 116 -2.02 -8.69 0.80
N GLU A 117 -2.47 -9.75 1.47
CA GLU A 117 -2.92 -10.99 0.84
C GLU A 117 -4.15 -10.75 -0.06
N ASP A 118 -5.10 -9.93 0.40
CA ASP A 118 -6.28 -9.51 -0.37
C ASP A 118 -5.91 -8.75 -1.64
N TYR A 119 -4.94 -7.81 -1.56
CA TYR A 119 -4.44 -7.10 -2.72
C TYR A 119 -3.75 -8.02 -3.72
N LEU A 120 -2.89 -8.93 -3.25
CA LEU A 120 -2.22 -9.91 -4.12
C LEU A 120 -3.23 -10.84 -4.80
N ALA A 121 -4.28 -11.27 -4.10
CA ALA A 121 -5.36 -12.05 -4.69
C ALA A 121 -6.11 -11.25 -5.76
N PHE A 122 -6.47 -9.99 -5.48
CA PHE A 122 -7.08 -9.08 -6.44
C PHE A 122 -6.21 -8.88 -7.69
N TRP A 123 -4.92 -8.62 -7.50
CA TRP A 123 -3.98 -8.42 -8.61
C TRP A 123 -3.87 -9.67 -9.49
N ARG A 124 -3.80 -10.87 -8.91
CA ARG A 124 -3.76 -12.16 -9.65
C ARG A 124 -5.04 -12.43 -10.44
N ALA A 125 -6.20 -12.06 -9.90
CA ALA A 125 -7.50 -12.26 -10.54
C ALA A 125 -7.86 -11.18 -11.58
N SER A 126 -7.20 -10.02 -11.52
CA SER A 126 -7.51 -8.88 -12.39
C SER A 126 -7.02 -9.11 -13.83
N THR A 127 -7.86 -8.71 -14.79
CA THR A 127 -7.49 -8.58 -16.21
C THR A 127 -7.28 -7.11 -16.63
N ASP A 128 -7.48 -6.16 -15.71
CA ASP A 128 -7.29 -4.73 -16.00
C ASP A 128 -5.80 -4.43 -16.22
N PRO A 129 -5.38 -3.95 -17.41
CA PRO A 129 -3.98 -3.70 -17.72
C PRO A 129 -3.35 -2.69 -16.76
N ARG A 130 -4.13 -1.75 -16.21
CA ARG A 130 -3.64 -0.75 -15.24
C ARG A 130 -3.27 -1.38 -13.91
N VAL A 131 -4.06 -2.35 -13.45
CA VAL A 131 -3.76 -3.13 -12.25
C VAL A 131 -2.54 -4.03 -12.49
N ARG A 132 -2.50 -4.69 -13.65
CA ARG A 132 -1.41 -5.59 -14.03
C ARG A 132 -0.08 -4.88 -14.22
N ALA A 133 -0.10 -3.60 -14.57
CA ALA A 133 1.09 -2.75 -14.67
C ALA A 133 1.68 -2.34 -13.31
N ILE A 134 1.01 -2.61 -12.18
CA ILE A 134 1.55 -2.31 -10.85
C ILE A 134 2.58 -3.41 -10.51
N PRO A 135 3.88 -3.09 -10.42
CA PRO A 135 4.90 -4.13 -10.30
C PRO A 135 5.22 -4.49 -8.84
N PHE A 136 4.83 -3.63 -7.90
CA PHE A 136 5.13 -3.78 -6.48
C PHE A 136 4.07 -3.12 -5.60
N LEU A 137 4.06 -3.52 -4.34
CA LEU A 137 3.19 -3.06 -3.28
C LEU A 137 4.03 -2.43 -2.17
N ALA A 138 3.74 -1.20 -1.75
CA ALA A 138 4.33 -0.65 -0.53
C ALA A 138 3.69 -1.35 0.69
N ILE A 139 4.51 -1.96 1.54
CA ILE A 139 4.04 -2.77 2.66
C ILE A 139 4.44 -2.21 4.03
N ASP A 140 5.46 -1.36 4.10
CA ASP A 140 5.89 -0.73 5.35
C ASP A 140 6.67 0.56 5.10
N GLN A 141 6.75 1.38 6.14
CA GLN A 141 7.61 2.55 6.25
C GLN A 141 8.14 2.61 7.68
N PHE A 142 9.47 2.61 7.85
CA PHE A 142 10.09 2.64 9.18
C PHE A 142 11.35 3.51 9.19
N SER A 143 11.73 3.97 10.39
CA SER A 143 12.96 4.74 10.61
C SER A 143 14.12 3.81 10.97
N ALA A 144 15.31 4.12 10.49
CA ALA A 144 16.54 3.40 10.80
C ALA A 144 17.70 4.41 10.94
N GLY A 145 18.01 4.79 12.19
CA GLY A 145 18.84 5.98 12.45
C GLY A 145 18.17 7.23 11.88
N ASP A 146 18.95 8.06 11.17
CA ASP A 146 18.46 9.28 10.50
C ASP A 146 17.84 8.99 9.12
N SER A 147 17.62 7.72 8.77
CA SER A 147 17.06 7.31 7.48
C SER A 147 15.59 6.93 7.60
N THR A 148 14.82 7.19 6.55
CA THR A 148 13.49 6.59 6.34
C THR A 148 13.62 5.47 5.32
N VAL A 149 13.06 4.30 5.64
CA VAL A 149 13.07 3.11 4.78
C VAL A 149 11.65 2.79 4.34
N TYR A 150 11.44 2.65 3.04
CA TYR A 150 10.20 2.13 2.46
C TYR A 150 10.40 0.69 2.03
N ALA A 151 9.56 -0.21 2.52
CA ALA A 151 9.56 -1.59 2.10
C ALA A 151 8.49 -1.84 1.06
N TYR A 152 8.89 -2.50 -0.02
CA TYR A 152 8.07 -2.90 -1.13
C TYR A 152 8.13 -4.41 -1.31
N GLN A 153 7.01 -5.01 -1.71
CA GLN A 153 6.93 -6.39 -2.17
C GLN A 153 6.66 -6.41 -3.66
N CYS A 154 7.45 -7.13 -4.45
CA CYS A 154 7.12 -7.35 -5.86
C CYS A 154 5.89 -8.27 -5.94
N VAL A 155 4.87 -7.87 -6.71
CA VAL A 155 3.61 -8.63 -6.80
C VAL A 155 3.76 -9.88 -7.66
N GLU A 156 4.71 -9.85 -8.59
CA GLU A 156 5.12 -10.97 -9.44
C GLU A 156 6.61 -11.23 -9.25
N VAL A 157 6.95 -12.50 -9.05
CA VAL A 157 8.32 -12.98 -9.05
C VAL A 157 8.57 -13.56 -10.44
N ALA A 158 9.10 -12.73 -11.34
CA ALA A 158 9.25 -13.06 -12.75
C ALA A 158 10.54 -12.45 -13.33
N GLY A 159 10.93 -12.95 -14.51
CA GLY A 159 12.19 -12.61 -15.16
C GLY A 159 13.31 -13.55 -14.74
N ASP A 160 14.53 -13.25 -15.20
CA ASP A 160 15.73 -14.05 -14.88
C ASP A 160 16.12 -13.92 -13.39
N PHE A 161 15.68 -12.85 -12.74
CA PHE A 161 15.93 -12.54 -11.34
C PHE A 161 14.62 -12.21 -10.61
N GLY A 162 14.17 -13.12 -9.77
CA GLY A 162 13.00 -12.94 -8.93
C GLY A 162 13.36 -12.18 -7.66
N VAL A 163 12.71 -11.04 -7.41
CA VAL A 163 12.83 -10.28 -6.16
C VAL A 163 11.56 -10.46 -5.35
N GLY A 164 11.69 -10.80 -4.07
CA GLY A 164 10.55 -10.86 -3.15
C GLY A 164 10.28 -9.49 -2.53
N TYR A 165 11.32 -8.90 -1.93
CA TYR A 165 11.23 -7.62 -1.23
C TYR A 165 12.29 -6.63 -1.70
N MET A 166 11.95 -5.36 -1.64
CA MET A 166 12.82 -4.23 -1.92
C MET A 166 12.68 -3.20 -0.81
N PHE A 167 13.78 -2.58 -0.41
CA PHE A 167 13.83 -1.55 0.62
C PHE A 167 14.53 -0.32 0.04
N GLU A 168 13.81 0.79 -0.04
CA GLU A 168 14.34 2.07 -0.50
C GLU A 168 14.70 2.93 0.70
N VAL A 169 15.95 3.36 0.79
CA VAL A 169 16.49 4.11 1.92
C VAL A 169 16.67 5.57 1.52
N TYR A 170 16.09 6.48 2.29
CA TYR A 170 16.16 7.92 2.08
C TYR A 170 16.81 8.63 3.28
N THR A 171 17.67 9.61 3.00
CA THR A 171 18.35 10.47 3.98
C THR A 171 18.39 11.91 3.48
N PRO A 172 18.05 12.94 4.29
CA PRO A 172 17.52 12.90 5.66
C PRO A 172 15.98 12.80 5.72
N MET A 173 15.28 12.92 4.59
CA MET A 173 13.81 12.84 4.52
C MET A 173 13.38 11.89 3.40
N GLY A 174 12.45 10.99 3.71
CA GLY A 174 11.74 10.19 2.71
C GLY A 174 10.47 10.88 2.21
N PRO A 175 9.76 10.29 1.22
CA PRO A 175 8.46 10.76 0.76
C PRO A 175 7.44 11.10 1.88
N PRO A 176 6.46 11.98 1.62
CA PRO A 176 6.17 12.65 0.36
C PRO A 176 7.08 13.85 0.12
N LEU A 177 7.94 13.75 -0.90
CA LEU A 177 8.79 14.82 -1.40
C LEU A 177 8.53 14.96 -2.91
N PRO A 178 8.73 16.15 -3.51
CA PRO A 178 8.83 16.27 -4.95
C PRO A 178 9.79 15.22 -5.52
N LEU A 179 9.48 14.63 -6.67
CA LEU A 179 10.27 13.52 -7.24
C LEU A 179 11.77 13.86 -7.34
N THR A 180 12.10 15.10 -7.70
CA THR A 180 13.48 15.58 -7.77
C THR A 180 14.19 15.60 -6.43
N GLU A 181 13.49 15.89 -5.34
CA GLU A 181 14.02 15.82 -3.97
C GLU A 181 14.10 14.38 -3.47
N ALA A 182 13.08 13.56 -3.76
CA ALA A 182 13.10 12.14 -3.43
C ALA A 182 14.30 11.42 -4.08
N ILE A 183 14.62 11.75 -5.34
CA ILE A 183 15.80 11.23 -6.04
C ILE A 183 17.10 11.68 -5.36
N LYS A 184 17.20 12.96 -4.96
CA LYS A 184 18.39 13.49 -4.27
C LYS A 184 18.60 12.88 -2.89
N ASN A 185 17.50 12.59 -2.18
CA ASN A 185 17.53 12.03 -0.85
C ASN A 185 17.63 10.50 -0.86
N HIS A 186 17.46 9.85 -2.01
CA HIS A 186 17.63 8.41 -2.14
C HIS A 186 19.10 8.05 -1.92
N ARG A 187 19.36 7.27 -0.86
CA ARG A 187 20.70 6.83 -0.48
C ARG A 187 21.06 5.52 -1.16
N GLN A 188 20.20 4.53 -0.99
CA GLN A 188 20.45 3.17 -1.48
C GLN A 188 19.16 2.37 -1.57
N ARG A 189 19.22 1.30 -2.36
CA ARG A 189 18.21 0.24 -2.42
C ARG A 189 18.80 -1.02 -1.80
N ILE A 190 17.99 -1.84 -1.14
CA ILE A 190 18.36 -3.16 -0.65
C ILE A 190 17.31 -4.14 -1.16
N VAL A 191 17.70 -5.32 -1.65
CA VAL A 191 16.74 -6.33 -2.14
C VAL A 191 16.88 -7.66 -1.45
N LEU A 192 15.78 -8.42 -1.42
CA LEU A 192 15.77 -9.84 -1.10
C LEU A 192 15.41 -10.65 -2.35
N GLU A 193 16.31 -11.56 -2.72
CA GLU A 193 16.10 -12.48 -3.85
C GLU A 193 15.09 -13.56 -3.47
N HIS A 194 14.31 -14.03 -4.44
CA HIS A 194 13.36 -15.11 -4.22
C HIS A 194 14.05 -16.46 -4.38
N ASN A 195 13.98 -17.28 -3.33
CA ASN A 195 14.53 -18.65 -3.24
C ASN A 195 14.08 -19.65 -4.34
N LYS A 196 13.07 -19.32 -5.16
CA LYS A 196 12.58 -20.16 -6.26
C LYS A 196 13.41 -19.99 -7.53
N MET A 197 14.26 -18.98 -7.56
CA MET A 197 15.14 -18.70 -8.68
C MET A 197 16.46 -19.43 -8.45
N THR A 198 16.85 -20.25 -9.42
CA THR A 198 18.08 -21.06 -9.36
C THR A 198 19.31 -20.30 -9.83
N GLN A 199 19.12 -19.17 -10.52
CA GLN A 199 20.20 -18.27 -10.89
C GLN A 199 20.55 -17.40 -9.69
N LYS A 200 21.79 -17.51 -9.22
CA LYS A 200 22.36 -16.52 -8.31
C LYS A 200 22.35 -15.19 -9.05
N VAL A 201 21.62 -14.18 -8.58
CA VAL A 201 21.75 -12.80 -9.12
C VAL A 201 23.23 -12.43 -9.20
N LEU A 202 23.98 -12.86 -8.18
CA LEU A 202 25.42 -12.90 -8.02
C LEU A 202 26.25 -13.31 -9.26
N SER A 203 25.80 -14.26 -10.10
CA SER A 203 26.56 -14.63 -11.33
C SER A 203 26.48 -13.60 -12.45
N GLU A 204 25.48 -12.70 -12.44
CA GLU A 204 25.30 -11.64 -13.43
C GLU A 204 25.71 -10.24 -12.94
N LEU A 205 26.04 -10.11 -11.65
CA LEU A 205 26.59 -8.92 -11.02
C LEU A 205 27.97 -8.48 -11.56
N ASN A 206 28.58 -9.28 -12.44
CA ASN A 206 29.86 -9.00 -13.12
C ASN A 206 29.75 -8.16 -14.43
N LYS A 207 28.57 -7.79 -14.92
CA LYS A 207 28.43 -7.01 -16.17
C LYS A 207 28.55 -5.50 -15.93
N ARG A 208 29.42 -4.80 -16.69
CA ARG A 208 30.11 -3.54 -16.33
C ARG A 208 29.28 -2.23 -16.22
N ASP A 209 27.97 -2.19 -16.38
CA ASP A 209 27.29 -0.93 -16.72
C ASP A 209 26.37 -0.33 -15.62
N GLY A 210 26.85 -0.18 -14.39
CA GLY A 210 26.09 0.57 -13.35
C GLY A 210 26.71 0.59 -11.95
N PRO A 211 26.23 1.49 -11.06
CA PRO A 211 26.60 1.49 -9.66
C PRO A 211 26.02 0.27 -8.93
N PRO A 212 26.75 -0.26 -7.96
CA PRO A 212 26.38 -1.48 -7.26
C PRO A 212 25.31 -1.28 -6.18
N VAL A 213 24.55 -2.33 -5.86
CA VAL A 213 23.47 -2.30 -4.87
C VAL A 213 23.55 -3.50 -3.90
N PRO A 214 23.35 -3.30 -2.58
CA PRO A 214 23.32 -4.37 -1.57
C PRO A 214 22.17 -5.40 -1.76
N THR A 215 22.45 -6.68 -1.53
CA THR A 215 21.44 -7.76 -1.44
C THR A 215 21.44 -8.40 -0.05
N LEU A 216 20.25 -8.73 0.45
CA LEU A 216 20.02 -9.39 1.75
C LEU A 216 20.60 -10.81 1.80
N ASP A 217 20.83 -11.44 0.64
CA ASP A 217 21.48 -12.75 0.47
C ASP A 217 22.89 -12.81 1.09
N LEU A 218 23.47 -11.66 1.40
CA LEU A 218 24.86 -11.50 1.83
C LEU A 218 24.98 -10.86 3.22
N LEU A 219 23.85 -10.49 3.85
CA LEU A 219 23.85 -9.98 5.22
C LEU A 219 24.05 -11.09 6.26
N THR A 220 24.06 -12.36 5.83
CA THR A 220 24.48 -13.49 6.64
C THR A 220 25.74 -14.12 6.01
N PRO A 221 26.89 -14.08 6.71
CA PRO A 221 28.10 -14.77 6.24
C PRO A 221 27.80 -16.26 6.00
N ASP A 222 28.28 -16.79 4.87
CA ASP A 222 28.29 -18.20 4.48
C ASP A 222 27.00 -18.86 3.96
N ARG A 223 25.92 -18.12 3.64
CA ARG A 223 24.64 -18.80 3.40
C ARG A 223 23.68 -18.20 2.36
N HIS A 224 23.98 -18.43 1.08
CA HIS A 224 22.91 -18.65 0.10
C HIS A 224 21.99 -19.81 0.54
N ALA A 225 22.54 -20.76 1.33
CA ALA A 225 21.82 -21.88 1.93
C ALA A 225 20.75 -21.46 2.96
N THR A 226 20.84 -20.32 3.66
CA THR A 226 19.75 -19.88 4.56
C THR A 226 18.54 -19.37 3.81
N LEU A 227 18.70 -18.95 2.55
CA LEU A 227 17.55 -18.58 1.72
C LEU A 227 16.88 -19.79 1.09
N GLN A 228 17.64 -20.86 0.83
CA GLN A 228 17.07 -22.19 0.59
C GLN A 228 16.34 -22.76 1.83
N MET A 229 16.64 -22.32 3.06
CA MET A 229 15.91 -22.75 4.26
C MET A 229 14.51 -22.15 4.38
N PHE A 230 14.22 -21.01 3.75
CA PHE A 230 12.85 -20.54 3.66
C PHE A 230 12.15 -21.40 2.63
N ASP A 231 11.51 -22.49 3.03
CA ASP A 231 10.54 -23.19 2.18
C ASP A 231 9.23 -22.36 2.20
N GLY A 232 9.27 -21.14 1.64
CA GLY A 232 8.18 -20.16 1.74
C GLY A 232 8.60 -18.69 1.70
N GLU A 233 7.63 -17.80 1.94
CA GLU A 233 7.87 -16.36 2.11
C GLU A 233 8.61 -16.11 3.44
N PRO A 234 9.75 -15.40 3.44
CA PRO A 234 10.50 -15.10 4.65
C PRO A 234 9.69 -14.20 5.60
N ASP A 235 9.93 -14.37 6.90
CA ASP A 235 9.26 -13.59 7.94
C ASP A 235 9.61 -12.10 7.83
N TYR A 236 8.62 -11.29 7.45
CA TYR A 236 8.82 -9.87 7.15
C TYR A 236 9.33 -9.05 8.35
N PRO A 237 8.77 -9.19 9.58
CA PRO A 237 9.32 -8.50 10.76
C PRO A 237 10.80 -8.76 10.99
N MET A 238 11.25 -10.01 10.87
CA MET A 238 12.68 -10.34 10.97
C MET A 238 13.51 -9.64 9.89
N LEU A 239 13.04 -9.61 8.64
CA LEU A 239 13.73 -8.90 7.55
C LEU A 239 13.83 -7.40 7.81
N ARG A 240 12.73 -6.78 8.27
CA ARG A 240 12.69 -5.36 8.64
C ARG A 240 13.75 -5.05 9.69
N ASP A 241 13.87 -5.87 10.73
CA ASP A 241 14.83 -5.66 11.81
C ASP A 241 16.29 -5.78 11.34
N ILE A 242 16.57 -6.70 10.42
CA ILE A 242 17.89 -6.84 9.78
C ILE A 242 18.21 -5.58 8.97
N VAL A 243 17.28 -5.13 8.13
CA VAL A 243 17.46 -3.91 7.32
C VAL A 243 17.62 -2.68 8.20
N ALA A 244 16.82 -2.53 9.26
CA ALA A 244 16.91 -1.41 10.18
C ALA A 244 18.28 -1.34 10.86
N LYS A 245 18.81 -2.47 11.36
CA LYS A 245 20.15 -2.55 11.95
C LYS A 245 21.24 -2.22 10.93
N TYR A 246 21.12 -2.73 9.72
CA TYR A 246 22.06 -2.48 8.63
C TYR A 246 22.11 -0.98 8.25
N VAL A 247 20.94 -0.36 8.08
CA VAL A 247 20.83 1.06 7.69
C VAL A 247 21.29 1.99 8.81
N ALA A 248 20.98 1.67 10.08
CA ALA A 248 21.27 2.52 11.23
C ALA A 248 22.74 2.55 11.66
N ASN A 249 23.47 1.43 11.52
CA ASN A 249 24.82 1.32 12.09
C ASN A 249 25.94 1.62 11.10
N GLU A 250 25.64 1.83 9.82
CA GLU A 250 26.62 1.94 8.71
C GLU A 250 27.72 0.84 8.73
N GLN A 251 27.48 -0.28 9.43
CA GLN A 251 28.51 -1.28 9.67
C GLN A 251 28.76 -2.13 8.43
N ASP A 252 30.00 -2.02 7.96
CA ASP A 252 30.77 -2.85 7.03
C ASP A 252 30.02 -3.78 6.08
N LEU A 253 29.66 -3.19 4.94
CA LEU A 253 30.02 -3.76 3.65
C LEU A 253 31.50 -3.53 3.26
N ALA A 254 32.34 -2.91 4.10
CA ALA A 254 33.74 -2.68 3.77
C ALA A 254 34.54 -3.99 3.61
N SER A 255 34.03 -5.13 4.07
CA SER A 255 34.55 -6.48 3.75
C SER A 255 33.80 -7.21 2.62
N LYS A 256 33.00 -6.48 1.83
CA LYS A 256 32.36 -6.81 0.54
C LYS A 256 31.17 -7.78 0.56
N PRO A 257 29.92 -7.30 0.41
CA PRO A 257 28.89 -8.09 -0.24
C PRO A 257 29.09 -7.99 -1.77
N PRO A 258 28.88 -9.07 -2.53
CA PRO A 258 28.71 -8.99 -3.97
C PRO A 258 27.69 -7.93 -4.38
N MET A 259 28.28 -6.90 -4.93
CA MET A 259 27.71 -5.73 -5.53
C MET A 259 27.32 -6.05 -6.96
N GLY A 260 26.13 -5.68 -7.45
CA GLY A 260 25.98 -5.71 -8.90
C GLY A 260 24.82 -5.02 -9.58
N ARG A 261 24.77 -5.32 -10.88
CA ARG A 261 24.47 -4.36 -11.96
C ARG A 261 23.29 -4.77 -12.85
N ALA A 262 22.59 -5.87 -12.53
CA ALA A 262 21.56 -6.48 -13.38
C ALA A 262 20.12 -5.97 -13.14
N TRP A 263 19.96 -4.71 -12.72
CA TRP A 263 18.66 -4.13 -12.35
C TRP A 263 17.66 -4.04 -13.50
N ASN A 264 18.16 -3.92 -14.74
CA ASN A 264 17.34 -3.90 -15.95
C ASN A 264 16.68 -5.26 -16.27
N HIS A 265 16.89 -6.28 -15.45
CA HIS A 265 16.33 -7.62 -15.63
C HIS A 265 15.32 -7.99 -14.54
N ILE A 266 15.18 -7.17 -13.50
CA ILE A 266 14.14 -7.35 -12.48
C ILE A 266 12.87 -6.71 -12.99
N ARG A 267 11.90 -7.53 -13.37
CA ARG A 267 10.66 -7.08 -14.02
C ARG A 267 9.87 -6.07 -13.20
N CYS A 268 9.86 -6.22 -11.86
CA CYS A 268 9.18 -5.26 -10.99
C CYS A 268 9.86 -3.88 -10.93
N LEU A 269 11.03 -3.69 -11.55
CA LEU A 269 11.81 -2.45 -11.50
C LEU A 269 12.01 -1.79 -12.87
N THR A 270 11.79 -2.52 -13.97
CA THR A 270 12.10 -2.08 -15.33
C THR A 270 10.97 -1.32 -16.00
N GLU A 271 9.73 -1.51 -15.55
CA GLU A 271 8.53 -0.92 -16.17
C GLU A 271 8.12 0.43 -15.55
N SER A 272 8.89 0.97 -14.60
CA SER A 272 8.60 2.26 -13.93
C SER A 272 9.07 3.51 -14.70
N LYS A 273 9.26 3.42 -16.02
CA LYS A 273 9.69 4.56 -16.86
C LYS A 273 8.53 5.39 -17.37
#